data_AF-G3HWT4-F1
#
_entry.id   AF-G3HWT4-F1
#
_cell.length_a   1.000
_cell.length_b   1.000
_cell.length_c   1.000
_cell.angle_alpha   90.00
_cell.angle_beta   90.00
_cell.angle_gamma   90.00
#
_symmetry.space_group_name_H-M   'P 1'
#
loop_
_entity.id
_entity.type
_entity.pdbx_description
1 polymer ?
#
loop_
_entity_poly.entity_id
_entity_poly.type
_entity_poly.pdbx_seq_one_letter_code
_entity_poly.pdbx_strand_id
1 'polypeptide(L)'
;MNNQWSLISININGLNSIIKRHRLAEWIRRQNPSFCCIQKTHLNFEDRRHLRIKGWGKIFQSNGPKKQAGVAILISNKLDFKLNQKR
;
A
#
# COMPACT_ATOMS: atom_id res chain seq x y z
N MET A 1 4.17 14.66 23.19
CA MET A 1 3.24 14.16 22.15
C MET A 1 3.62 12.72 21.87
N ASN A 2 2.72 11.76 22.09
CA ASN A 2 3.03 10.35 21.86
C ASN A 2 3.14 10.08 20.35
N ASN A 3 4.36 10.12 19.83
CA ASN A 3 4.71 9.75 18.45
C ASN A 3 4.66 8.23 18.25
N GLN A 4 3.55 7.59 18.60
CA GLN A 4 3.40 6.16 18.38
C GLN A 4 3.03 5.91 16.93
N TRP A 5 3.97 5.38 16.16
CA TRP A 5 3.71 4.90 14.81
C TRP A 5 3.01 3.54 14.87
N SER A 6 2.06 3.36 13.95
CA SER A 6 1.30 2.13 13.79
C SER A 6 1.58 1.50 12.43
N LEU A 7 1.83 0.20 12.43
CA LEU A 7 2.10 -0.60 11.24
C LEU A 7 1.03 -1.68 11.13
N ILE A 8 0.42 -1.78 9.94
CA ILE A 8 -0.43 -2.91 9.58
C ILE A 8 0.24 -3.69 8.47
N SER A 9 0.21 -5.02 8.56
CA SER A 9 0.67 -5.94 7.52
C SER A 9 -0.48 -6.86 7.14
N ILE A 10 -0.86 -6.89 5.86
CA ILE A 10 -2.02 -7.65 5.38
C ILE A 10 -1.75 -8.38 4.07
N ASN A 11 -2.11 -9.66 4.03
CA ASN A 11 -2.13 -10.45 2.82
C ASN A 11 -3.52 -10.34 2.16
N ILE A 12 -3.57 -9.74 0.97
CA ILE A 12 -4.85 -9.44 0.32
C ILE A 12 -5.31 -10.53 -0.65
N ASN A 13 -4.42 -11.42 -1.08
CA ASN A 13 -4.74 -12.45 -2.06
C ASN A 13 -5.39 -11.86 -3.34
N GLY A 14 -4.73 -10.88 -3.95
CA GLY A 14 -5.07 -10.28 -5.25
C GLY A 14 -5.92 -9.01 -5.16
N LEU A 15 -5.55 -8.01 -5.97
CA LEU A 15 -6.21 -6.69 -6.08
C LEU A 15 -6.74 -6.39 -7.50
N ASN A 16 -6.91 -7.41 -8.33
CA ASN A 16 -7.36 -7.23 -9.72
C ASN A 16 -8.78 -6.64 -9.81
N SER A 17 -9.68 -6.99 -8.88
CA SER A 17 -11.05 -6.45 -8.86
C SER A 17 -11.11 -5.02 -8.31
N ILE A 18 -11.86 -4.16 -9.00
CA ILE A 18 -12.14 -2.76 -8.57
C ILE A 18 -12.85 -2.76 -7.21
N ILE A 19 -13.81 -3.65 -7.00
CA ILE A 19 -14.58 -3.74 -5.75
C ILE A 19 -13.64 -4.04 -4.57
N LYS A 20 -12.70 -4.97 -4.77
CA LYS A 20 -11.73 -5.35 -3.73
C LYS A 20 -10.75 -4.22 -3.42
N ARG A 21 -10.31 -3.48 -4.45
CA ARG A 21 -9.50 -2.26 -4.28
C ARG A 21 -10.23 -1.19 -3.48
N HIS A 22 -11.51 -0.94 -3.77
CA HIS A 22 -12.32 0.01 -3.01
C HIS A 22 -12.49 -0.40 -1.55
N ARG A 23 -12.83 -1.67 -1.29
CA ARG A 23 -12.95 -2.22 0.08
C ARG A 23 -11.65 -2.10 0.87
N LEU A 24 -10.52 -2.41 0.24
CA LEU A 24 -9.20 -2.24 0.86
C LEU A 24 -8.95 -0.76 1.21
N ALA A 25 -9.21 0.16 0.27
CA ALA A 25 -9.01 1.58 0.49
C ALA A 25 -9.84 2.12 1.65
N GLU A 26 -11.11 1.73 1.73
CA GLU A 26 -11.99 2.10 2.83
C GLU A 26 -11.51 1.50 4.16
N TRP A 27 -11.11 0.22 4.16
CA TRP A 27 -10.60 -0.46 5.34
C TRP A 27 -9.34 0.22 5.88
N ILE A 28 -8.34 0.49 5.03
CA ILE A 28 -7.11 1.21 5.43
C ILE A 28 -7.45 2.60 5.99
N ARG A 29 -8.40 3.32 5.38
CA ARG A 29 -8.85 4.63 5.88
C ARG A 29 -9.47 4.53 7.28
N ARG A 30 -10.29 3.50 7.54
CA ARG A 30 -10.91 3.28 8.86
C ARG A 30 -9.88 2.94 9.93
N GLN A 31 -8.88 2.12 9.61
CA GLN A 31 -7.80 1.77 10.52
C GLN A 31 -6.82 2.94 10.76
N ASN A 32 -6.65 3.80 9.76
CA ASN A 32 -5.76 4.98 9.77
C ASN A 32 -4.33 4.69 10.30
N PRO A 33 -3.63 3.62 9.84
CA PRO A 33 -2.29 3.33 10.33
C PRO A 33 -1.27 4.40 9.90
N SER A 34 -0.06 4.34 10.43
CA SER A 34 1.05 5.19 9.97
C SER A 34 1.72 4.58 8.72
N PHE A 35 1.83 3.26 8.70
CA PHE A 35 2.36 2.45 7.61
C PHE A 35 1.42 1.27 7.32
N CYS A 36 1.27 0.89 6.05
CA CYS A 36 0.53 -0.30 5.66
C CYS A 36 1.32 -1.12 4.62
N CYS A 37 1.67 -2.35 4.98
CA CYS A 37 2.31 -3.33 4.12
C CYS A 37 1.25 -4.28 3.56
N ILE A 38 1.21 -4.43 2.24
CA ILE A 38 0.25 -5.27 1.53
C ILE A 38 1.03 -6.37 0.80
N GLN A 39 0.67 -7.63 1.02
CA GLN A 39 1.24 -8.77 0.31
C GLN A 39 0.24 -9.44 -0.63
N LYS A 40 0.77 -10.22 -1.57
CA LYS A 40 0.01 -10.93 -2.61
C LYS A 40 -0.93 -9.97 -3.35
N THR A 41 -0.42 -8.82 -3.80
CA THR A 41 -1.24 -7.84 -4.55
C THR A 41 -1.70 -8.38 -5.90
N HIS A 42 -0.91 -9.27 -6.52
CA HIS A 42 -1.14 -9.84 -7.86
C HIS A 42 -1.37 -8.78 -8.94
N LEU A 43 -0.80 -7.58 -8.76
CA LEU A 43 -0.74 -6.55 -9.79
C LEU A 43 0.55 -6.73 -10.58
N ASN A 44 0.48 -6.62 -11.90
CA ASN A 44 1.67 -6.57 -12.77
C ASN A 44 2.18 -5.12 -12.91
N PHE A 45 3.19 -4.90 -13.76
CA PHE A 45 3.74 -3.56 -14.02
C PHE A 45 2.70 -2.56 -14.53
N GLU A 46 1.87 -2.99 -15.49
CA GLU A 46 0.81 -2.15 -16.08
C GLU A 46 -0.28 -1.77 -15.08
N ASP A 47 -0.58 -2.69 -14.17
CA ASP A 47 -1.63 -2.54 -13.17
C ASP A 47 -1.16 -1.83 -11.89
N ARG A 48 0.15 -1.55 -11.74
CA ARG A 48 0.71 -0.90 -10.54
C ARG A 48 -0.02 0.41 -10.20
N ARG A 49 -0.44 1.16 -11.23
CA ARG A 49 -1.18 2.42 -11.10
C ARG A 49 -2.57 2.27 -10.48
N HIS A 50 -3.10 1.06 -10.40
CA HIS A 50 -4.44 0.79 -9.86
C HIS A 50 -4.50 0.79 -8.33
N LEU A 51 -3.36 0.69 -7.66
CA LEU A 51 -3.27 0.85 -6.20
C LEU A 51 -3.03 2.34 -5.86
N ARG A 52 -4.11 3.10 -5.71
CA ARG A 52 -4.08 4.49 -5.25
C ARG A 52 -5.12 4.67 -4.14
N ILE A 53 -4.70 5.29 -3.04
CA ILE A 53 -5.57 5.52 -1.87
C ILE A 53 -5.40 6.98 -1.43
N LYS A 54 -6.51 7.73 -1.33
CA LYS A 54 -6.50 9.13 -0.88
C LYS A 54 -5.92 9.22 0.55
N GLY A 55 -5.03 10.18 0.78
CA GLY A 55 -4.33 10.35 2.07
C GLY A 55 -3.05 9.50 2.22
N TRP A 56 -2.71 8.70 1.21
CA TRP A 56 -1.52 7.85 1.15
C TRP A 56 -0.75 8.15 -0.14
N GLY A 57 -0.03 9.27 -0.16
CA GLY A 57 0.67 9.79 -1.34
C GLY A 57 1.96 9.05 -1.66
N LYS A 58 2.57 8.40 -0.67
CA LYS A 58 3.81 7.63 -0.83
C LYS A 58 3.46 6.14 -0.86
N ILE A 59 3.40 5.57 -2.06
CA ILE A 59 3.15 4.14 -2.31
C ILE A 59 4.34 3.54 -3.06
N PHE A 60 5.09 2.68 -2.37
CA PHE A 60 6.17 1.89 -2.95
C PHE A 60 5.63 0.52 -3.31
N GLN A 61 5.92 0.02 -4.50
CA GLN A 61 5.45 -1.29 -4.94
C GLN A 61 6.58 -2.05 -5.60
N SER A 62 6.59 -3.35 -5.35
CA SER A 62 7.39 -4.32 -6.09
C SER A 62 6.43 -5.31 -6.72
N ASN A 63 6.41 -5.32 -8.04
CA ASN A 63 5.52 -6.11 -8.88
C ASN A 63 6.37 -6.92 -9.86
N GLY A 64 5.83 -8.02 -10.38
CA GLY A 64 6.43 -8.76 -11.48
C GLY A 64 5.66 -8.56 -12.79
N PRO A 65 6.14 -9.13 -13.90
CA PRO A 65 5.40 -9.13 -15.16
C PRO A 65 4.10 -9.96 -15.09
N LYS A 66 4.07 -10.98 -14.22
CA LYS A 66 2.91 -11.88 -14.03
C LYS A 66 2.10 -11.49 -12.79
N LYS A 67 0.78 -11.72 -12.85
CA LYS A 67 -0.18 -11.49 -11.74
C LYS A 67 -0.17 -12.60 -10.68
N GLN A 68 1.00 -12.91 -10.13
CA GLN A 68 1.19 -14.04 -9.20
C GLN A 68 1.71 -13.62 -7.83
N ALA A 69 2.54 -12.60 -7.80
CA ALA A 69 3.14 -12.06 -6.58
C ALA A 69 3.05 -10.53 -6.60
N GLY A 70 3.47 -9.92 -5.51
CA GLY A 70 3.60 -8.46 -5.43
C GLY A 70 3.36 -7.96 -4.02
N VAL A 71 4.07 -6.90 -3.69
CA VAL A 71 3.98 -6.22 -2.40
C VAL A 71 3.84 -4.72 -2.59
N ALA A 72 3.21 -4.06 -1.63
CA ALA A 72 3.14 -2.61 -1.58
C ALA A 72 3.36 -2.11 -0.15
N ILE A 73 4.04 -0.98 -0.01
CA ILE A 73 4.17 -0.23 1.24
C ILE A 73 3.50 1.12 1.01
N LEU A 74 2.48 1.41 1.81
CA LEU A 74 1.79 2.68 1.83
C LEU A 74 2.23 3.43 3.08
N ILE A 75 2.60 4.69 2.90
CA ILE A 75 2.99 5.59 3.99
C ILE A 75 1.99 6.73 4.05
N SER A 76 1.44 6.97 5.25
CA SER A 76 0.39 7.97 5.44
C SER A 76 0.95 9.37 5.25
N ASN A 77 0.17 10.26 4.64
CA ASN A 77 0.57 11.67 4.46
C ASN A 77 0.72 12.43 5.79
N LYS A 78 0.25 11.87 6.91
CA LYS A 78 0.49 12.43 8.25
C LYS A 78 1.95 12.35 8.69
N LEU A 79 2.77 11.53 8.02
CA LEU A 79 4.20 11.40 8.32
C LEU A 79 5.03 12.25 7.36
N ASP A 80 5.95 13.06 7.89
CA ASP A 80 7.04 13.67 7.11
C ASP A 80 8.13 12.62 6.79
N PHE A 81 7.75 11.59 6.01
CA PHE A 81 8.67 10.53 5.63
C PHE A 81 9.62 11.01 4.53
N LYS A 82 10.93 10.96 4.77
CA LYS A 82 11.98 11.23 3.77
C LYS A 82 12.67 9.93 3.39
N LEU A 83 12.68 9.63 2.09
CA LEU A 83 13.40 8.47 1.57
C LEU A 83 14.87 8.86 1.39
N ASN A 84 15.74 8.35 2.27
CA ASN A 84 17.18 8.48 2.09
C ASN A 84 17.68 7.31 1.24
N GLN A 85 18.00 7.58 -0.03
CA GLN A 85 18.72 6.63 -0.85
C GLN A 85 20.19 6.70 -0.47
N LYS A 86 20.73 5.65 0.16
CA LYS A 86 22.18 5.43 0.12
C LYS A 86 22.48 4.90 -1.28
N ARG A 87 23.25 5.69 -2.04
CA ARG A 87 23.89 5.22 -3.28
C ARG A 87 24.88 4.11 -2.96
#